data_AF-A0A2A6NCW3-F1
#
_entry.id   AF-A0A2A6NCW3-F1
#
_cell.length_a   1.000
_cell.length_b   1.000
_cell.length_c   1.000
_cell.angle_alpha   90.00
_cell.angle_beta   90.00
_cell.angle_gamma   90.00
#
_symmetry.space_group_name_H-M   'P 1'
#
loop_
_entity.id
_entity.type
_entity.pdbx_description
1 polymer ?
#
loop_
_entity_poly.entity_id
_entity_poly.type
_entity_poly.pdbx_seq_one_letter_code
_entity_poly.pdbx_strand_id
1 'polypeptide(L)'
;MQGTFQVAQATGTGNSNNSAPVRVYKLTKPLTDQAVIVNLGYDQKAKVDFSSIANEKITLVHIGEKLIILFDNQSTVTVEPFFDSRADGQNNVTIEMAPGRDVSVQEFASLFPISTDSSVLPAADNGGNSNGNAQASGANFSPFAVDPLGPVGTNTLAGNEELPGFTITLPTGFVLTGTAPPPTISGGLVPQLIVDESFLTAATNHGVAGSGQGPAGVTVATVQVSFNVVVPGGQQSLTYALSISSPHADSGLIDSGTGQHVLLTVNAAGVVEGRTAIGGDLVFTVAVDTTGHVTLTDLRAVHELTPGDFNEGISLASGLVTLTATVTDNFGQSATATTDVGSHLTILDDGPLAINASLVGAVDEDSLPGALAPGEVAAAPATANGNVSALFVSGADAPLSFSFTSSLASLTAENLSSGGVALSYAVSGVGSGTETLTAKAGGTTVFTLTLNETTGAYTFTLDAHLDHPAGGGENNLVIGLGSVIQATDADGDSVVATGSLAITVIDDIPVATATVLTGTVDEDSLPGALAPGEVAAAPASAHGNVSALFFAGADTPLHYSFSSGTSSLTAQGLTSGGVALTYAVTIAGGVETLTATAGGTTVFTL
;
A
#
# COMPACT_ATOMS: atom_id res chain seq x y z
N MET A 1 16.42 44.66 -20.33
CA MET A 1 15.03 44.33 -20.69
C MET A 1 14.19 44.49 -19.45
N GLN A 2 13.26 45.44 -19.45
CA GLN A 2 12.19 45.49 -18.46
C GLN A 2 11.13 44.47 -18.89
N GLY A 3 10.69 43.62 -17.96
CA GLY A 3 9.61 42.66 -18.15
C GLY A 3 8.96 42.38 -16.81
N THR A 4 7.84 43.03 -16.57
CA THR A 4 6.93 42.87 -15.43
C THR A 4 6.29 41.48 -15.44
N PHE A 5 6.40 40.74 -14.34
CA PHE A 5 5.57 39.55 -14.10
C PHE A 5 4.14 39.99 -13.76
N GLN A 6 3.18 39.68 -14.65
CA GLN A 6 1.75 39.72 -14.36
C GLN A 6 1.35 38.40 -13.69
N VAL A 7 0.80 38.47 -12.47
CA VAL A 7 -0.02 37.40 -11.90
C VAL A 7 -1.47 37.69 -12.26
N ALA A 8 -2.17 36.68 -12.79
CA ALA A 8 -3.49 36.81 -13.39
C ALA A 8 -4.52 37.50 -12.48
N GLN A 9 -5.21 38.50 -13.02
CA GLN A 9 -6.39 39.12 -12.42
C GLN A 9 -7.62 38.34 -12.89
N ALA A 10 -8.31 37.65 -11.96
CA ALA A 10 -9.58 37.01 -12.24
C ALA A 10 -10.69 38.09 -12.29
N THR A 11 -11.15 38.42 -13.49
CA THR A 11 -12.39 39.18 -13.69
C THR A 11 -13.59 38.24 -13.60
N GLY A 12 -14.10 38.06 -12.39
CA GLY A 12 -15.39 37.41 -12.15
C GLY A 12 -16.18 38.24 -11.15
N THR A 13 -17.32 38.80 -11.58
CA THR A 13 -18.31 39.47 -10.71
C THR A 13 -19.12 38.43 -9.93
N GLY A 14 -18.42 37.59 -9.16
CA GLY A 14 -19.01 36.66 -8.21
C GLY A 14 -19.19 37.37 -6.88
N ASN A 15 -20.43 37.38 -6.36
CA ASN A 15 -20.77 37.85 -5.02
C ASN A 15 -19.79 37.27 -3.98
N SER A 16 -18.88 38.11 -3.48
CA SER A 16 -17.93 37.73 -2.44
C SER A 16 -18.63 37.72 -1.08
N ASN A 17 -19.28 36.60 -0.74
CA ASN A 17 -19.48 36.21 0.66
C ASN A 17 -18.17 35.66 1.27
N ASN A 18 -17.04 36.26 0.89
CA ASN A 18 -15.72 35.78 1.24
C ASN A 18 -15.37 36.28 2.64
N SER A 19 -15.86 35.57 3.67
CA SER A 19 -15.31 35.68 5.02
C SER A 19 -13.83 35.36 4.92
N ALA A 20 -12.96 36.33 5.19
CA ALA A 20 -11.52 36.10 5.25
C ALA A 20 -11.22 34.86 6.12
N PRO A 21 -10.25 34.00 5.73
CA PRO A 21 -9.91 32.81 6.50
C PRO A 21 -9.50 33.20 7.93
N VAL A 22 -9.98 32.43 8.91
CA VAL A 22 -9.68 32.66 10.34
C VAL A 22 -8.19 32.39 10.58
N ARG A 23 -7.48 33.37 11.15
CA ARG A 23 -6.05 33.19 11.51
C ARG A 23 -5.94 32.43 12.80
N VAL A 24 -5.22 31.31 12.81
CA VAL A 24 -5.02 30.49 14.01
C VAL A 24 -3.65 30.81 14.62
N TYR A 25 -3.65 31.23 15.88
CA TYR A 25 -2.48 31.55 16.69
C TYR A 25 -2.32 30.49 17.76
N LYS A 26 -1.39 29.56 17.54
CA LYS A 26 -1.07 28.49 18.49
C LYS A 26 -0.11 28.99 19.55
N LEU A 27 -0.53 28.93 20.81
CA LEU A 27 0.30 29.34 21.94
C LEU A 27 1.20 28.18 22.37
N THR A 28 2.48 28.47 22.59
CA THR A 28 3.47 27.55 23.14
C THR A 28 4.16 28.19 24.33
N LYS A 29 4.62 27.37 25.28
CA LYS A 29 5.39 27.85 26.43
C LYS A 29 6.78 28.34 25.97
N PRO A 30 7.14 29.61 26.18
CA PRO A 30 8.47 30.12 25.84
C PRO A 30 9.57 29.53 26.74
N LEU A 31 10.83 29.72 26.34
CA LEU A 31 11.98 29.40 27.19
C LEU A 31 12.01 30.30 28.44
N THR A 32 12.71 29.87 29.49
CA THR A 32 12.86 30.60 30.76
C THR A 32 13.27 32.06 30.52
N ASP A 33 12.63 32.98 31.25
CA ASP A 33 12.84 34.44 31.20
C ASP A 33 12.53 35.12 29.85
N GLN A 34 11.86 34.44 28.90
CA GLN A 34 11.41 35.07 27.65
C GLN A 34 10.03 35.72 27.77
N ALA A 35 9.85 36.83 27.04
CA ALA A 35 8.57 37.50 26.85
C ALA A 35 8.19 37.48 25.36
N VAL A 36 7.04 36.92 25.03
CA VAL A 36 6.52 36.83 23.66
C VAL A 36 5.24 37.66 23.55
N ILE A 37 5.10 38.44 22.47
CA ILE A 37 3.90 39.23 22.19
C ILE A 37 3.23 38.69 20.92
N VAL A 38 1.96 38.33 21.03
CA VAL A 38 1.10 37.86 19.94
C VAL A 38 0.11 38.94 19.59
N ASN A 39 0.24 39.52 18.40
CA ASN A 39 -0.68 40.54 17.91
C ASN A 39 -1.75 39.94 16.99
N LEU A 40 -3.02 40.03 17.39
CA LEU A 40 -4.16 39.46 16.67
C LEU A 40 -4.72 40.40 15.59
N GLY A 41 -4.45 41.71 15.68
CA GLY A 41 -5.12 42.72 14.84
C GLY A 41 -6.60 42.91 15.20
N TYR A 42 -7.26 43.92 14.60
CA TYR A 42 -8.63 44.32 14.96
C TYR A 42 -9.69 44.06 13.86
N ASP A 43 -9.28 43.66 12.66
CA ASP A 43 -10.12 43.71 11.44
C ASP A 43 -10.52 42.33 10.90
N GLN A 44 -9.99 41.24 11.44
CA GLN A 44 -10.17 39.87 10.94
C GLN A 44 -10.52 38.90 12.08
N LYS A 45 -11.17 37.76 11.76
CA LYS A 45 -11.44 36.71 12.75
C LYS A 45 -10.14 35.97 13.09
N ALA A 46 -9.80 35.90 14.37
CA ALA A 46 -8.65 35.20 14.91
C ALA A 46 -9.09 34.06 15.85
N LYS A 47 -8.37 32.95 15.81
CA LYS A 47 -8.52 31.81 16.71
C LYS A 47 -7.23 31.68 17.52
N VAL A 48 -7.32 31.67 18.85
CA VAL A 48 -6.18 31.47 19.74
C VAL A 48 -6.26 30.05 20.29
N ASP A 49 -5.26 29.23 19.97
CA ASP A 49 -5.20 27.82 20.34
C ASP A 49 -4.35 27.62 21.60
N PHE A 50 -4.99 27.24 22.70
CA PHE A 50 -4.40 26.96 24.01
C PHE A 50 -4.03 25.47 24.20
N SER A 51 -4.33 24.60 23.22
CA SER A 51 -4.17 23.15 23.35
C SER A 51 -2.77 22.72 23.79
N SER A 52 -1.74 23.44 23.35
CA SER A 52 -0.34 23.11 23.66
C SER A 52 0.16 23.62 25.00
N ILE A 53 -0.64 24.45 25.69
CA ILE A 53 -0.35 24.93 27.05
C ILE A 53 -1.42 24.49 28.06
N ALA A 54 -2.35 23.62 27.66
CA ALA A 54 -3.50 23.22 28.48
C ALA A 54 -3.09 22.49 29.79
N ASN A 55 -1.94 21.82 29.79
CA ASN A 55 -1.41 21.09 30.96
C ASN A 55 -0.33 21.88 31.73
N GLU A 56 -0.06 23.13 31.35
CA GLU A 56 0.94 23.97 31.99
C GLU A 56 0.39 24.68 33.23
N LYS A 57 1.27 24.94 34.20
CA LYS A 57 0.93 25.81 35.34
C LYS A 57 1.01 27.27 34.89
N ILE A 58 -0.15 27.85 34.61
CA ILE A 58 -0.27 29.23 34.12
C ILE A 58 -1.01 30.13 35.11
N THR A 59 -0.62 31.40 35.16
CA THR A 59 -1.38 32.49 35.77
C THR A 59 -1.83 33.44 34.68
N LEU A 60 -3.13 33.76 34.64
CA LEU A 60 -3.73 34.65 33.65
C LEU A 60 -3.95 36.03 34.27
N VAL A 61 -3.48 37.08 33.60
CA VAL A 61 -3.60 38.48 34.04
C VAL A 61 -4.20 39.31 32.91
N HIS A 62 -5.25 40.05 33.22
CA HIS A 62 -5.93 40.95 32.29
C HIS A 62 -5.53 42.39 32.55
N ILE A 63 -4.97 43.06 31.53
CA ILE A 63 -4.62 44.48 31.57
C ILE A 63 -5.08 45.16 30.28
N GLY A 64 -6.07 46.06 30.40
CA GLY A 64 -6.62 46.77 29.24
C GLY A 64 -7.28 45.82 28.25
N GLU A 65 -6.77 45.75 27.02
CA GLU A 65 -7.23 44.80 25.99
C GLU A 65 -6.36 43.53 25.94
N LYS A 66 -5.35 43.42 26.79
CA LYS A 66 -4.33 42.36 26.73
C LYS A 66 -4.63 41.24 27.70
N LEU A 67 -4.35 40.01 27.26
CA LEU A 67 -4.19 38.86 28.14
C LEU A 67 -2.70 38.56 28.31
N ILE A 68 -2.22 38.54 29.55
CA ILE A 68 -0.86 38.15 29.89
C ILE A 68 -0.91 36.78 30.56
N ILE A 69 -0.13 35.85 30.04
CA ILE A 69 -0.01 34.47 30.53
C ILE A 69 1.38 34.34 31.13
N LEU A 70 1.44 34.04 32.43
CA LEU A 70 2.69 33.79 33.15
C LEU A 70 2.83 32.29 33.35
N PHE A 71 4.01 31.77 33.02
CA PHE A 71 4.35 30.36 33.23
C PHE A 71 5.23 30.19 34.47
N ASP A 72 5.26 28.97 35.03
CA ASP A 72 6.10 28.61 36.18
C ASP A 72 7.61 28.72 35.93
N ASN A 73 8.06 28.77 34.68
CA ASN A 73 9.44 29.02 34.27
C ASN A 73 9.77 30.52 34.12
N GLN A 74 8.98 31.41 34.73
CA GLN A 74 9.14 32.88 34.67
C GLN A 74 8.98 33.50 33.27
N SER A 75 8.62 32.72 32.25
CA SER A 75 8.31 33.25 30.92
C SER A 75 6.91 33.85 30.84
N THR A 76 6.71 34.75 29.88
CA THR A 76 5.43 35.45 29.68
C THR A 76 5.00 35.44 28.21
N VAL A 77 3.69 35.29 27.98
CA VAL A 77 3.06 35.49 26.67
C VAL A 77 1.99 36.56 26.80
N THR A 78 2.09 37.62 26.02
CA THR A 78 1.09 38.69 25.95
C THR A 78 0.32 38.58 24.64
N VAL A 79 -1.01 38.48 24.70
CA VAL A 79 -1.89 38.46 23.53
C VAL A 79 -2.66 39.77 23.45
N GLU A 80 -2.56 40.48 22.32
CA GLU A 80 -3.18 41.80 22.13
C GLU A 80 -3.75 42.00 20.70
N PRO A 81 -4.96 42.55 20.53
CA PRO A 81 -6.03 42.63 21.53
C PRO A 81 -6.65 41.25 21.78
N PHE A 82 -6.84 40.87 23.03
CA PHE A 82 -7.55 39.63 23.41
C PHE A 82 -8.96 39.92 23.95
N PHE A 83 -9.09 40.99 24.73
CA PHE A 83 -10.38 41.46 25.23
C PHE A 83 -10.86 42.63 24.38
N ASP A 84 -12.10 42.54 23.91
CA ASP A 84 -12.70 43.58 23.08
C ASP A 84 -13.11 44.79 23.92
N SER A 85 -12.63 45.98 23.55
CA SER A 85 -13.06 47.26 24.11
C SER A 85 -14.14 47.94 23.27
N ARG A 86 -14.41 47.43 22.06
CA ARG A 86 -15.38 47.99 21.12
C ARG A 86 -16.76 47.44 21.49
N ALA A 87 -17.66 48.34 21.88
CA ALA A 87 -19.04 47.99 22.21
C ALA A 87 -19.91 47.61 20.98
N ASP A 88 -19.28 47.23 19.86
CA ASP A 88 -19.94 46.95 18.58
C ASP A 88 -20.42 45.49 18.43
N GLY A 89 -20.10 44.63 19.41
CA GLY A 89 -20.59 43.25 19.49
C GLY A 89 -19.97 42.30 18.46
N GLN A 90 -18.91 42.72 17.75
CA GLN A 90 -18.17 41.87 16.83
C GLN A 90 -16.98 41.21 17.53
N ASN A 91 -17.26 40.13 18.26
CA ASN A 91 -16.20 39.29 18.84
C ASN A 91 -15.41 38.60 17.72
N ASN A 92 -14.26 39.16 17.38
CA ASN A 92 -13.39 38.61 16.34
C ASN A 92 -12.44 37.51 16.84
N VAL A 93 -12.39 37.25 18.17
CA VAL A 93 -11.50 36.26 18.77
C VAL A 93 -12.29 35.03 19.26
N THR A 94 -11.87 33.85 18.83
CA THR A 94 -12.35 32.54 19.32
C THR A 94 -11.19 31.79 19.97
N ILE A 95 -11.44 31.01 21.02
CA ILE A 95 -10.38 30.34 21.78
C ILE A 95 -10.59 28.84 21.71
N GLU A 96 -9.57 28.09 21.32
CA GLU A 96 -9.62 26.62 21.37
C GLU A 96 -8.93 26.12 22.62
N MET A 97 -9.70 25.42 23.45
CA MET A 97 -9.24 24.89 24.74
C MET A 97 -8.78 23.44 24.66
N ALA A 98 -9.32 22.70 23.69
CA ALA A 98 -9.00 21.31 23.36
C ALA A 98 -9.45 21.07 21.91
N PRO A 99 -8.93 20.06 21.19
CA PRO A 99 -9.29 19.79 19.80
C PRO A 99 -10.81 19.79 19.60
N GLY A 100 -11.33 20.75 18.83
CA GLY A 100 -12.75 20.88 18.51
C GLY A 100 -13.63 21.53 19.59
N ARG A 101 -13.06 22.04 20.69
CA ARG A 101 -13.78 22.82 21.71
C ARG A 101 -13.38 24.30 21.63
N ASP A 102 -14.17 25.03 20.85
CA ASP A 102 -14.05 26.48 20.69
C ASP A 102 -14.97 27.20 21.68
N VAL A 103 -14.43 28.18 22.42
CA VAL A 103 -15.15 29.02 23.38
C VAL A 103 -15.00 30.50 23.02
N SER A 104 -15.97 31.31 23.43
CA SER A 104 -15.87 32.77 23.34
C SER A 104 -14.93 33.34 24.40
N VAL A 105 -14.44 34.57 24.20
CA VAL A 105 -13.62 35.29 25.21
C VAL A 105 -14.39 35.44 26.53
N GLN A 106 -15.70 35.69 26.47
CA GLN A 106 -16.55 35.84 27.66
C GLN A 106 -16.72 34.52 28.41
N GLU A 107 -16.88 33.41 27.68
CA GLU A 107 -16.94 32.08 28.26
C GLU A 107 -15.58 31.68 28.86
N PHE A 108 -14.47 31.94 28.16
CA PHE A 108 -13.12 31.73 28.67
C PHE A 108 -12.86 32.47 29.99
N ALA A 109 -13.24 33.75 30.06
CA ALA A 109 -13.10 34.56 31.28
C ALA A 109 -13.97 34.06 32.45
N SER A 110 -15.03 33.29 32.18
CA SER A 110 -15.85 32.64 33.22
C SER A 110 -15.31 31.28 33.67
N LEU A 111 -14.58 30.59 32.79
CA LEU A 111 -14.04 29.26 33.02
C LEU A 111 -12.68 29.29 33.74
N PHE A 112 -11.91 30.36 33.57
CA PHE A 112 -10.59 30.51 34.16
C PHE A 112 -10.51 31.72 35.10
N PRO A 113 -9.86 31.58 36.27
CA PRO A 113 -9.59 32.72 37.13
C PRO A 113 -8.57 33.64 36.44
N ILE A 114 -9.03 34.80 35.97
CA ILE A 114 -8.18 35.83 35.38
C ILE A 114 -8.03 36.96 36.40
N SER A 115 -6.79 37.19 36.84
CA SER A 115 -6.47 38.27 37.76
C SER A 115 -6.47 39.62 37.03
N THR A 116 -6.91 40.69 37.69
CA THR A 116 -6.70 42.07 37.25
C THR A 116 -5.61 42.77 38.08
N ASP A 117 -5.01 42.06 39.04
CA ASP A 117 -3.96 42.56 39.90
C ASP A 117 -2.64 42.64 39.10
N SER A 118 -2.14 43.86 38.87
CA SER A 118 -0.88 44.08 38.16
C SER A 118 0.36 43.77 39.03
N SER A 119 0.21 43.53 40.34
CA SER A 119 1.32 43.22 41.25
C SER A 119 1.89 41.80 41.07
N VAL A 120 1.13 40.91 40.42
CA VAL A 120 1.60 39.55 40.09
C VAL A 120 2.44 39.49 38.81
N LEU A 121 2.62 40.62 38.12
CA LEU A 121 3.54 40.70 36.99
C LEU A 121 5.00 40.73 37.47
N PRO A 122 5.93 40.07 36.76
CA PRO A 122 7.35 40.24 37.01
C PRO A 122 7.70 41.73 36.91
N ALA A 123 8.54 42.23 37.83
CA ALA A 123 8.98 43.61 37.78
C ALA A 123 9.66 43.88 36.43
N ALA A 124 9.11 44.80 35.65
CA ALA A 124 9.69 45.23 34.39
C ALA A 124 10.93 46.10 34.65
N ASP A 125 12.04 45.45 34.97
CA ASP A 125 13.37 46.02 34.93
C ASP A 125 14.13 45.33 33.79
N ASN A 126 14.00 45.89 32.60
CA ASN A 126 15.07 45.86 31.63
C ASN A 126 15.28 47.30 31.19
N GLY A 127 16.29 47.94 31.78
CA GLY A 127 16.63 49.35 31.65
C GLY A 127 16.37 49.92 30.25
N GLY A 128 15.45 50.89 30.19
CA GLY A 128 15.10 51.58 28.96
C GLY A 128 13.97 52.57 29.19
N ASN A 129 14.35 53.81 29.49
CA ASN A 129 13.52 55.02 29.53
C ASN A 129 12.18 54.93 28.77
N SER A 130 11.06 54.97 29.50
CA SER A 130 9.76 55.39 28.97
C SER A 130 8.95 56.08 30.07
N ASN A 131 9.14 57.39 30.11
CA ASN A 131 8.17 58.41 30.51
C ASN A 131 6.69 58.01 30.33
N GLY A 132 6.01 57.76 31.45
CA GLY A 132 4.56 57.83 31.55
C GLY A 132 3.91 56.78 32.44
N ASN A 133 3.93 57.00 33.75
CA ASN A 133 3.02 56.43 34.74
C ASN A 133 3.02 54.89 34.93
N ALA A 134 4.12 54.36 35.48
CA ALA A 134 4.08 53.13 36.26
C ALA A 134 4.39 53.48 37.72
N GLN A 135 3.38 53.47 38.59
CA GLN A 135 3.61 53.53 40.03
C GLN A 135 4.29 52.22 40.44
N ALA A 136 5.58 52.31 40.79
CA ALA A 136 6.29 51.23 41.46
C ALA A 136 5.60 50.97 42.80
N SER A 137 4.90 49.83 42.91
CA SER A 137 4.46 49.31 44.19
C SER A 137 5.69 48.71 44.88
N GLY A 138 6.26 49.43 45.84
CA GLY A 138 7.43 49.01 46.59
C GLY A 138 7.56 49.78 47.90
N ALA A 139 7.24 49.09 48.99
CA ALA A 139 7.52 49.40 50.40
C ALA A 139 6.90 50.67 51.02
N ASN A 140 5.89 50.42 51.87
CA ASN A 140 5.52 51.30 52.97
C ASN A 140 6.69 51.39 53.97
N PHE A 141 7.44 52.49 53.95
CA PHE A 141 8.38 52.83 55.00
C PHE A 141 7.67 53.64 56.08
N SER A 142 7.27 52.98 57.16
CA SER A 142 7.05 53.67 58.44
C SER A 142 8.29 54.52 58.77
N PRO A 143 8.15 55.74 59.30
CA PRO A 143 9.26 56.68 59.39
C PRO A 143 10.33 56.16 60.35
N PHE A 144 11.54 55.95 59.82
CA PHE A 144 12.74 55.77 60.62
C PHE A 144 13.06 57.10 61.31
N ALA A 145 13.28 57.06 62.61
CA ALA A 145 13.78 58.21 63.35
C ALA A 145 15.24 58.45 62.93
N VAL A 146 15.49 59.57 62.25
CA VAL A 146 16.85 60.05 61.98
C VAL A 146 17.36 60.71 63.27
N ASP A 147 18.49 60.27 63.79
CA ASP A 147 19.17 60.88 64.93
C ASP A 147 19.47 62.36 64.62
N PRO A 148 19.16 63.33 65.51
CA PRO A 148 19.40 64.74 65.20
C PRO A 148 20.91 65.00 65.13
N LEU A 149 21.37 65.55 64.01
CA LEU A 149 22.74 66.05 63.91
C LEU A 149 22.99 67.09 65.01
N GLY A 150 24.08 66.91 65.76
CA GLY A 150 24.57 67.93 66.69
C GLY A 150 24.89 69.24 65.94
N PRO A 151 24.74 70.41 66.58
CA PRO A 151 24.84 71.69 65.90
C PRO A 151 26.23 71.91 65.28
N VAL A 152 26.28 72.04 63.95
CA VAL A 152 27.43 72.57 63.22
C VAL A 152 27.36 74.10 63.18
N GLY A 153 28.44 74.76 63.60
CA GLY A 153 28.53 76.22 63.59
C GLY A 153 28.41 76.81 62.18
N THR A 154 27.75 77.96 62.07
CA THR A 154 27.56 78.68 60.80
C THR A 154 28.91 79.02 60.15
N ASN A 155 29.06 78.66 58.86
CA ASN A 155 30.23 78.84 57.97
C ASN A 155 31.33 77.75 57.95
N THR A 156 30.98 76.46 58.09
CA THR A 156 31.87 75.37 57.67
C THR A 156 31.12 74.40 56.76
N LEU A 157 31.66 74.11 55.56
CA LEU A 157 31.17 72.99 54.75
C LEU A 157 31.37 71.70 55.57
N ALA A 158 30.30 70.92 55.76
CA ALA A 158 30.43 69.57 56.29
C ALA A 158 31.33 68.75 55.35
N GLY A 159 32.31 68.04 55.91
CA GLY A 159 33.19 67.16 55.12
C GLY A 159 32.42 65.97 54.53
N ASN A 160 32.99 65.30 53.53
CA ASN A 160 32.43 64.08 52.96
C ASN A 160 32.12 63.05 54.06
N GLU A 161 30.90 62.55 54.06
CA GLU A 161 30.44 61.47 54.94
C GLU A 161 31.07 60.15 54.45
N GLU A 162 32.15 59.70 55.09
CA GLU A 162 32.64 58.34 54.92
C GLU A 162 31.88 57.42 55.88
N LEU A 163 31.20 56.43 55.31
CA LEU A 163 30.66 55.31 56.08
C LEU A 163 31.82 54.65 56.86
N PRO A 164 31.67 54.41 58.18
CA PRO A 164 32.73 53.80 58.95
C PRO A 164 32.94 52.34 58.49
N GLY A 165 34.07 52.11 57.82
CA GLY A 165 34.81 50.85 57.75
C GLY A 165 34.01 49.57 57.52
N PHE A 166 33.56 49.33 56.29
CA PHE A 166 33.32 47.96 55.84
C PHE A 166 34.63 47.36 55.32
N THR A 167 35.37 46.72 56.22
CA THR A 167 36.53 45.90 55.86
C THR A 167 36.04 44.54 55.41
N ILE A 168 35.93 44.28 54.09
CA ILE A 168 35.91 42.90 53.60
C ILE A 168 37.34 42.38 53.68
N THR A 169 37.67 41.71 54.78
CA THR A 169 38.81 40.79 54.76
C THR A 169 38.34 39.54 54.01
N LEU A 170 38.44 39.54 52.68
CA LEU A 170 38.39 38.27 51.94
C LEU A 170 39.62 37.48 52.40
N PRO A 171 39.48 36.30 53.00
CA PRO A 171 40.61 35.42 53.18
C PRO A 171 41.11 35.09 51.77
N THR A 172 42.30 35.56 51.42
CA THR A 172 43.01 35.06 50.24
C THR A 172 43.22 33.57 50.46
N GLY A 173 42.41 32.74 49.81
CA GLY A 173 42.42 31.28 49.96
C GLY A 173 41.05 30.62 50.19
N PHE A 174 39.94 31.35 50.25
CA PHE A 174 38.61 30.74 50.33
C PHE A 174 38.07 30.37 48.94
N VAL A 175 38.33 29.14 48.50
CA VAL A 175 37.58 28.51 47.41
C VAL A 175 36.31 27.94 48.04
N LEU A 176 35.13 28.43 47.66
CA LEU A 176 33.89 27.69 47.88
C LEU A 176 33.97 26.42 47.01
N THR A 177 34.53 25.33 47.54
CA THR A 177 34.34 24.00 46.95
C THR A 177 32.91 23.59 47.25
N GLY A 178 31.96 24.17 46.51
CA GLY A 178 30.58 23.69 46.53
C GLY A 178 30.59 22.24 46.04
N THR A 179 30.49 21.29 46.96
CA THR A 179 30.30 19.89 46.62
C THR A 179 28.82 19.71 46.29
N ALA A 180 28.43 20.03 45.05
CA ALA A 180 27.12 19.64 44.56
C ALA A 180 27.08 18.09 44.45
N PRO A 181 25.98 17.43 44.84
CA PRO A 181 25.81 16.01 44.56
C PRO A 181 26.00 15.72 43.07
N PRO A 182 26.58 14.57 42.69
CA PRO A 182 26.74 14.19 41.28
C PRO A 182 25.39 14.23 40.54
N PRO A 183 25.39 14.50 39.23
CA PRO A 183 24.18 14.34 38.43
C PRO A 183 23.67 12.89 38.51
N THR A 184 22.38 12.72 38.29
CA THR A 184 21.76 11.39 38.11
C THR A 184 20.98 11.40 36.81
N ILE A 185 21.01 10.26 36.12
CA ILE A 185 20.29 10.05 34.86
C ILE A 185 19.76 8.61 34.84
N SER A 186 18.56 8.43 34.31
CA SER A 186 17.97 7.10 34.10
C SER A 186 17.34 7.01 32.70
N GLY A 187 17.42 5.82 32.10
CA GLY A 187 16.82 5.54 30.80
C GLY A 187 15.30 5.76 30.82
N GLY A 188 14.77 6.35 29.76
CA GLY A 188 13.33 6.47 29.53
C GLY A 188 12.83 5.48 28.47
N LEU A 189 11.58 5.65 28.09
CA LEU A 189 10.91 4.82 27.08
C LEU A 189 11.47 5.15 25.69
N VAL A 190 11.66 4.11 24.88
CA VAL A 190 11.96 4.22 23.44
C VAL A 190 10.67 3.93 22.69
N PRO A 191 10.12 4.89 21.94
CA PRO A 191 9.02 4.59 21.04
C PRO A 191 9.54 3.86 19.78
N GLN A 192 8.66 3.18 19.06
CA GLN A 192 9.03 2.42 17.86
C GLN A 192 9.48 3.35 16.73
N LEU A 193 10.53 2.96 16.02
CA LEU A 193 10.94 3.53 14.74
C LEU A 193 10.59 2.51 13.66
N ILE A 194 9.58 2.84 12.85
CA ILE A 194 9.09 1.95 11.80
C ILE A 194 9.37 2.62 10.46
N VAL A 195 10.12 1.92 9.61
CA VAL A 195 10.33 2.27 8.21
C VAL A 195 9.73 1.21 7.32
N ASP A 196 9.54 1.52 6.04
CA ASP A 196 8.75 0.70 5.12
C ASP A 196 9.38 0.71 3.73
N GLU A 197 9.66 -0.50 3.24
CA GLU A 197 10.38 -0.75 2.00
C GLU A 197 9.55 -0.44 0.76
N SER A 198 8.22 -0.37 0.89
CA SER A 198 7.29 0.01 -0.17
C SER A 198 7.61 1.39 -0.74
N PHE A 199 8.33 2.22 0.04
CA PHE A 199 8.71 3.58 -0.31
C PHE A 199 10.20 3.71 -0.71
N LEU A 200 10.93 2.59 -0.79
CA LEU A 200 12.29 2.58 -1.33
C LEU A 200 12.31 3.03 -2.78
N THR A 201 13.39 3.73 -3.13
CA THR A 201 13.58 4.21 -4.50
C THR A 201 14.61 3.36 -5.21
N ALA A 202 14.46 3.24 -6.53
CA ALA A 202 15.46 2.60 -7.40
C ALA A 202 16.87 3.20 -7.25
N ALA A 203 17.01 4.44 -6.78
CA ALA A 203 18.30 5.07 -6.56
C ALA A 203 19.06 4.50 -5.36
N THR A 204 18.36 4.03 -4.33
CA THR A 204 18.94 3.51 -3.09
C THR A 204 18.96 1.98 -3.06
N ASN A 205 17.97 1.34 -3.68
CA ASN A 205 17.81 -0.12 -3.70
C ASN A 205 18.19 -0.75 -5.06
N HIS A 206 19.45 -0.54 -5.51
CA HIS A 206 20.02 -1.25 -6.67
C HIS A 206 19.21 -1.24 -7.99
N GLY A 207 18.42 -0.19 -8.23
CA GLY A 207 17.60 -0.08 -9.44
C GLY A 207 16.20 -0.65 -9.30
N VAL A 208 15.86 -1.23 -8.15
CA VAL A 208 14.51 -1.73 -7.80
C VAL A 208 13.83 -0.70 -6.91
N ALA A 209 12.64 -0.24 -7.29
CA ALA A 209 11.83 0.61 -6.43
C ALA A 209 10.82 -0.26 -5.70
N GLY A 210 10.43 0.15 -4.49
CA GLY A 210 9.31 -0.48 -3.81
C GLY A 210 8.01 -0.33 -4.60
N SER A 211 7.02 -1.13 -4.24
CA SER A 211 5.70 -1.19 -4.88
C SER A 211 4.95 0.14 -4.82
N GLY A 212 5.30 1.01 -3.85
CA GLY A 212 4.54 2.21 -3.51
C GLY A 212 3.13 1.91 -3.01
N GLN A 213 2.84 0.64 -2.73
CA GLN A 213 1.60 0.14 -2.17
C GLN A 213 1.93 -0.31 -0.75
N GLY A 214 1.15 0.09 0.23
CA GLY A 214 1.44 -0.15 1.65
C GLY A 214 0.68 0.86 2.51
N PRO A 215 0.60 0.68 3.84
CA PRO A 215 0.20 1.76 4.74
C PRO A 215 1.03 3.02 4.49
N ALA A 216 0.59 4.20 4.97
CA ALA A 216 1.43 5.40 4.85
C ALA A 216 2.72 5.21 5.67
N GLY A 217 3.80 4.80 5.00
CA GLY A 217 5.12 4.55 5.55
C GLY A 217 6.15 5.60 5.12
N VAL A 218 7.36 5.46 5.64
CA VAL A 218 8.50 6.35 5.36
C VAL A 218 9.77 5.51 5.33
N THR A 219 10.72 5.84 4.46
CA THR A 219 12.08 5.28 4.52
C THR A 219 12.93 5.94 5.61
N VAL A 220 12.38 6.94 6.31
CA VAL A 220 13.05 7.67 7.39
C VAL A 220 12.10 7.88 8.56
N ALA A 221 12.39 7.25 9.70
CA ALA A 221 11.63 7.41 10.93
C ALA A 221 12.49 8.11 12.00
N THR A 222 11.94 9.12 12.67
CA THR A 222 12.63 9.87 13.72
C THR A 222 11.79 9.91 14.99
N VAL A 223 12.43 9.62 16.13
CA VAL A 223 11.78 9.66 17.43
C VAL A 223 12.68 10.26 18.50
N GLN A 224 12.08 11.00 19.43
CA GLN A 224 12.80 11.50 20.61
C GLN A 224 12.89 10.42 21.69
N VAL A 225 14.12 10.07 22.10
CA VAL A 225 14.34 9.20 23.26
C VAL A 225 14.53 10.06 24.50
N SER A 226 13.62 9.90 25.47
CA SER A 226 13.64 10.70 26.69
C SER A 226 14.52 10.05 27.76
N PHE A 227 15.23 10.86 28.53
CA PHE A 227 15.97 10.46 29.73
C PHE A 227 15.51 11.32 30.90
N ASN A 228 15.38 10.72 32.08
CA ASN A 228 15.09 11.49 33.29
C ASN A 228 16.42 11.95 33.89
N VAL A 229 16.66 13.26 33.88
CA VAL A 229 17.95 13.86 34.25
C VAL A 229 17.75 14.79 35.45
N VAL A 230 18.57 14.63 36.49
CA VAL A 230 18.61 15.52 37.65
C VAL A 230 20.04 16.01 37.85
N VAL A 231 20.26 17.32 37.75
CA VAL A 231 21.60 17.93 37.87
C VAL A 231 21.64 18.98 38.98
N PRO A 232 21.88 18.58 40.24
CA PRO A 232 21.89 19.51 41.37
C PRO A 232 22.95 20.62 41.25
N GLY A 233 24.07 20.34 40.57
CA GLY A 233 25.15 21.30 40.31
C GLY A 233 24.92 22.25 39.12
N GLY A 234 23.75 22.19 38.48
CA GLY A 234 23.47 22.87 37.20
C GLY A 234 24.09 22.12 36.00
N GLN A 235 23.31 21.98 34.93
CA GLN A 235 23.73 21.24 33.73
C GLN A 235 24.71 22.06 32.89
N GLN A 236 25.89 21.49 32.66
CA GLN A 236 26.86 22.01 31.69
C GLN A 236 26.58 21.45 30.30
N SER A 237 26.36 20.13 30.20
CA SER A 237 26.10 19.46 28.92
C SER A 237 25.23 18.22 29.11
N LEU A 238 24.50 17.88 28.04
CA LEU A 238 23.83 16.61 27.86
C LEU A 238 24.17 16.14 26.45
N THR A 239 24.81 14.99 26.34
CA THR A 239 25.28 14.43 25.07
C THR A 239 24.72 13.04 24.87
N TYR A 240 24.58 12.67 23.60
CA TYR A 240 24.05 11.39 23.16
C TYR A 240 25.07 10.71 22.25
N ALA A 241 25.22 9.40 22.42
CA ALA A 241 26.06 8.59 21.57
C ALA A 241 25.42 7.22 21.35
N LEU A 242 25.44 6.75 20.10
CA LEU A 242 25.05 5.38 19.77
C LEU A 242 26.29 4.47 19.86
N SER A 243 26.06 3.24 20.28
CA SER A 243 27.06 2.18 20.31
C SER A 243 26.45 0.86 19.88
N ILE A 244 27.28 -0.03 19.33
CA ILE A 244 26.88 -1.38 18.94
C ILE A 244 27.46 -2.41 19.90
N SER A 245 26.83 -3.59 19.98
CA SER A 245 27.25 -4.69 20.86
C SER A 245 28.69 -5.16 20.61
N SER A 246 29.10 -5.22 19.33
CA SER A 246 30.47 -5.44 18.89
C SER A 246 30.66 -4.97 17.45
N PRO A 247 31.88 -4.65 17.00
CA PRO A 247 32.15 -4.35 15.59
C PRO A 247 31.78 -5.54 14.70
N HIS A 248 31.02 -5.27 13.64
CA HIS A 248 30.48 -6.28 12.71
C HIS A 248 29.55 -7.29 13.40
N ALA A 249 28.85 -6.89 14.46
CA ALA A 249 27.75 -7.68 15.01
C ALA A 249 26.69 -7.93 13.93
N ASP A 250 26.21 -9.16 13.84
CA ASP A 250 25.12 -9.50 12.92
C ASP A 250 23.82 -8.84 13.41
N SER A 251 23.14 -8.12 12.51
CA SER A 251 21.85 -7.50 12.82
C SER A 251 20.71 -8.52 12.86
N GLY A 252 20.89 -9.69 12.22
CA GLY A 252 19.85 -10.67 11.95
C GLY A 252 19.09 -10.41 10.65
N LEU A 253 19.30 -9.27 9.99
CA LEU A 253 18.72 -8.93 8.70
C LEU A 253 19.56 -9.51 7.56
N ILE A 254 18.89 -9.90 6.48
CA ILE A 254 19.51 -10.27 5.20
C ILE A 254 19.14 -9.22 4.17
N ASP A 255 20.12 -8.72 3.41
CA ASP A 255 19.88 -7.83 2.27
C ASP A 255 19.27 -8.63 1.11
N SER A 256 18.04 -8.32 0.70
CA SER A 256 17.30 -9.08 -0.31
C SER A 256 17.97 -9.10 -1.67
N GLY A 257 18.57 -7.98 -2.06
CA GLY A 257 19.26 -7.88 -3.36
C GLY A 257 20.55 -8.72 -3.46
N THR A 258 21.21 -9.04 -2.34
CA THR A 258 22.49 -9.79 -2.35
C THR A 258 22.45 -11.12 -1.61
N GLY A 259 21.40 -11.40 -0.82
CA GLY A 259 21.30 -12.58 0.05
C GLY A 259 22.33 -12.59 1.18
N GLN A 260 22.86 -11.43 1.57
CA GLN A 260 23.94 -11.32 2.54
C GLN A 260 23.48 -10.82 3.89
N HIS A 261 24.08 -11.34 4.96
CA HIS A 261 23.89 -10.81 6.31
C HIS A 261 24.29 -9.34 6.38
N VAL A 262 23.48 -8.56 7.10
CA VAL A 262 23.72 -7.14 7.35
C VAL A 262 24.43 -6.99 8.70
N LEU A 263 25.68 -6.55 8.66
CA LEU A 263 26.56 -6.40 9.81
C LEU A 263 26.62 -4.94 10.27
N LEU A 264 26.63 -4.73 11.59
CA LEU A 264 26.64 -3.42 12.20
C LEU A 264 28.05 -2.84 12.32
N THR A 265 28.20 -1.57 11.93
CA THR A 265 29.42 -0.79 12.10
C THR A 265 29.07 0.61 12.63
N VAL A 266 30.05 1.34 13.15
CA VAL A 266 29.88 2.75 13.54
C VAL A 266 30.88 3.59 12.77
N ASN A 267 30.40 4.58 12.03
CA ASN A 267 31.26 5.45 11.23
C ASN A 267 31.92 6.55 12.08
N ALA A 268 32.81 7.34 11.46
CA ALA A 268 33.55 8.40 12.15
C ALA A 268 32.67 9.51 12.75
N ALA A 269 31.42 9.65 12.30
CA ALA A 269 30.44 10.60 12.82
C ALA A 269 29.59 10.05 13.97
N GLY A 270 29.78 8.78 14.37
CA GLY A 270 29.00 8.13 15.41
C GLY A 270 27.64 7.59 14.94
N VAL A 271 27.41 7.53 13.62
CA VAL A 271 26.22 6.90 13.03
C VAL A 271 26.43 5.40 12.95
N VAL A 272 25.44 4.63 13.37
CA VAL A 272 25.41 3.17 13.22
C VAL A 272 24.98 2.85 11.79
N GLU A 273 25.71 1.99 11.12
CA GLU A 273 25.47 1.60 9.74
C GLU A 273 25.29 0.08 9.69
N GLY A 274 24.18 -0.38 9.10
CA GLY A 274 24.02 -1.76 8.66
C GLY A 274 24.62 -1.90 7.27
N ARG A 275 25.59 -2.81 7.10
CA ARG A 275 26.27 -3.03 5.82
C ARG A 275 26.29 -4.49 5.43
N THR A 276 26.18 -4.80 4.15
CA THR A 276 26.33 -6.17 3.65
C THR A 276 27.69 -6.75 4.03
N ALA A 277 27.72 -8.02 4.43
CA ALA A 277 28.93 -8.68 4.94
C ALA A 277 30.10 -8.68 3.94
N ILE A 278 29.80 -8.73 2.64
CA ILE A 278 30.74 -8.71 1.52
C ILE A 278 30.39 -7.52 0.62
N GLY A 279 31.39 -6.72 0.27
CA GLY A 279 31.20 -5.50 -0.52
C GLY A 279 30.92 -4.25 0.32
N GLY A 280 30.20 -4.41 1.44
CA GLY A 280 29.98 -3.33 2.41
C GLY A 280 28.96 -2.29 1.96
N ASP A 281 28.00 -2.69 1.13
CA ASP A 281 26.89 -1.84 0.67
C ASP A 281 26.06 -1.40 1.87
N LEU A 282 25.62 -0.14 1.88
CA LEU A 282 24.90 0.46 3.00
C LEU A 282 23.41 0.13 2.91
N VAL A 283 22.87 -0.56 3.92
CA VAL A 283 21.49 -1.07 3.97
C VAL A 283 20.59 -0.14 4.77
N PHE A 284 21.01 0.25 5.96
CA PHE A 284 20.29 1.22 6.77
C PHE A 284 21.27 2.02 7.65
N THR A 285 20.78 3.12 8.20
CA THR A 285 21.52 3.90 9.20
C THR A 285 20.67 4.23 10.42
N VAL A 286 21.32 4.31 11.57
CA VAL A 286 20.74 4.83 12.82
C VAL A 286 21.61 5.96 13.32
N ALA A 287 21.07 7.17 13.34
CA ALA A 287 21.75 8.37 13.80
C ALA A 287 21.06 8.93 15.05
N VAL A 288 21.81 9.66 15.88
CA VAL A 288 21.23 10.45 16.97
C VAL A 288 21.69 11.89 16.87
N ASP A 289 20.77 12.84 17.04
CA ASP A 289 21.11 14.26 17.06
C ASP A 289 21.46 14.77 18.47
N THR A 290 21.86 16.04 18.56
CA THR A 290 22.26 16.67 19.84
C THR A 290 21.12 16.81 20.85
N THR A 291 19.87 16.60 20.44
CA THR A 291 18.67 16.70 21.28
C THR A 291 18.09 15.33 21.68
N GLY A 292 18.72 14.24 21.24
CA GLY A 292 18.30 12.88 21.55
C GLY A 292 17.23 12.34 20.59
N HIS A 293 17.04 12.96 19.42
CA HIS A 293 16.24 12.35 18.36
C HIS A 293 17.06 11.27 17.67
N VAL A 294 16.56 10.04 17.71
CA VAL A 294 17.11 8.90 16.99
C VAL A 294 16.37 8.80 15.65
N THR A 295 17.13 8.68 14.56
CA THR A 295 16.61 8.55 13.21
C THR A 295 17.07 7.22 12.62
N LEU A 296 16.11 6.39 12.22
CA LEU A 296 16.31 5.22 11.36
C LEU A 296 16.11 5.67 9.91
N THR A 297 17.05 5.33 9.04
CA THR A 297 16.90 5.51 7.60
C THR A 297 17.16 4.18 6.92
N ASP A 298 16.15 3.70 6.23
CA ASP A 298 16.23 2.54 5.35
C ASP A 298 16.64 2.97 3.94
N LEU A 299 17.47 2.15 3.31
CA LEU A 299 18.07 2.42 2.00
C LEU A 299 17.94 1.23 1.05
N ARG A 300 17.80 0.00 1.55
CA ARG A 300 17.83 -1.23 0.77
C ARG A 300 16.94 -2.28 1.41
N ALA A 301 16.30 -3.07 0.56
CA ALA A 301 15.35 -4.07 0.99
C ALA A 301 16.01 -5.18 1.82
N VAL A 302 15.35 -5.60 2.89
CA VAL A 302 15.79 -6.65 3.81
C VAL A 302 14.65 -7.59 4.17
N HIS A 303 15.01 -8.85 4.35
CA HIS A 303 14.08 -9.91 4.79
C HIS A 303 14.64 -10.69 5.98
N GLU A 304 13.78 -11.48 6.61
CA GLU A 304 14.15 -12.54 7.56
C GLU A 304 14.23 -13.91 6.86
N LEU A 305 14.87 -14.90 7.50
CA LEU A 305 15.06 -16.24 6.89
C LEU A 305 13.76 -17.04 6.68
N THR A 306 12.62 -16.53 7.15
CA THR A 306 11.32 -17.16 7.01
C THR A 306 10.46 -16.34 6.06
N PRO A 307 9.99 -16.92 4.94
CA PRO A 307 9.04 -16.24 4.08
C PRO A 307 7.81 -15.78 4.87
N GLY A 308 7.43 -14.53 4.67
CA GLY A 308 6.30 -13.84 5.27
C GLY A 308 5.23 -13.46 4.25
N ASP A 309 4.31 -12.61 4.69
CA ASP A 309 3.25 -12.04 3.86
C ASP A 309 3.55 -10.57 3.64
N PHE A 310 3.11 -10.02 2.50
CA PHE A 310 3.24 -8.61 2.18
C PHE A 310 3.20 -7.67 3.41
N ASN A 311 4.33 -7.01 3.69
CA ASN A 311 4.46 -5.97 4.72
C ASN A 311 4.51 -6.47 6.17
N GLU A 312 5.16 -7.61 6.42
CA GLU A 312 5.58 -8.02 7.76
C GLU A 312 6.68 -7.11 8.34
N GLY A 313 6.77 -7.05 9.66
CA GLY A 313 7.73 -6.18 10.34
C GLY A 313 8.91 -6.95 10.92
N ILE A 314 10.11 -6.60 10.48
CA ILE A 314 11.38 -7.22 10.90
C ILE A 314 12.07 -6.28 11.89
N SER A 315 12.33 -6.78 13.11
CA SER A 315 13.00 -6.01 14.16
C SER A 315 14.36 -6.57 14.52
N LEU A 316 15.32 -5.70 14.82
CA LEU A 316 16.65 -6.12 15.25
C LEU A 316 16.60 -6.82 16.62
N ALA A 317 17.52 -7.77 16.82
CA ALA A 317 17.67 -8.42 18.13
C ALA A 317 18.02 -7.40 19.25
N SER A 318 17.53 -7.67 20.45
CA SER A 318 17.75 -6.80 21.61
C SER A 318 19.23 -6.62 21.95
N GLY A 319 19.62 -5.41 22.31
CA GLY A 319 20.97 -5.07 22.79
C GLY A 319 22.01 -4.89 21.68
N LEU A 320 21.62 -4.94 20.42
CA LEU A 320 22.53 -4.70 19.29
C LEU A 320 22.91 -3.24 19.13
N VAL A 321 21.97 -2.31 19.36
CA VAL A 321 22.20 -0.86 19.26
C VAL A 321 21.73 -0.20 20.54
N THR A 322 22.67 0.43 21.25
CA THR A 322 22.41 1.09 22.54
C THR A 322 22.63 2.60 22.41
N LEU A 323 21.64 3.38 22.86
CA LEU A 323 21.79 4.81 23.05
C LEU A 323 22.30 5.11 24.45
N THR A 324 23.41 5.84 24.54
CA THR A 324 23.98 6.33 25.81
C THR A 324 23.78 7.83 25.92
N ALA A 325 23.12 8.27 26.99
CA ALA A 325 23.06 9.68 27.37
C ALA A 325 24.05 9.97 28.49
N THR A 326 24.85 11.02 28.34
CA THR A 326 25.83 11.48 29.33
C THR A 326 25.51 12.91 29.73
N VAL A 327 25.30 13.13 31.03
CA VAL A 327 25.11 14.47 31.58
C VAL A 327 26.34 14.86 32.38
N THR A 328 26.82 16.10 32.18
CA THR A 328 27.91 16.70 32.95
C THR A 328 27.42 17.96 33.63
N ASP A 329 27.77 18.13 34.91
CA ASP A 329 27.44 19.33 35.69
C ASP A 329 28.52 20.43 35.56
N ASN A 330 28.24 21.62 36.07
CA ASN A 330 29.20 22.74 36.06
C ASN A 330 30.45 22.51 36.93
N PHE A 331 30.46 21.46 37.74
CA PHE A 331 31.58 21.04 38.59
C PHE A 331 32.41 19.92 37.93
N GLY A 332 32.06 19.50 36.71
CA GLY A 332 32.77 18.46 35.95
C GLY A 332 32.40 17.03 36.33
N GLN A 333 31.40 16.82 37.19
CA GLN A 333 30.89 15.49 37.53
C GLN A 333 29.96 15.00 36.42
N SER A 334 30.04 13.71 36.08
CA SER A 334 29.23 13.13 35.01
C SER A 334 28.48 11.88 35.45
N ALA A 335 27.33 11.65 34.84
CA ALA A 335 26.54 10.42 34.99
C ALA A 335 26.02 9.96 33.63
N THR A 336 25.85 8.64 33.47
CA THR A 336 25.41 8.03 32.22
C THR A 336 24.22 7.10 32.44
N ALA A 337 23.35 7.03 31.44
CA ALA A 337 22.30 6.02 31.33
C ALA A 337 22.24 5.49 29.90
N THR A 338 21.83 4.24 29.78
CA THR A 338 21.69 3.55 28.49
C THR A 338 20.28 3.06 28.28
N THR A 339 19.86 3.00 27.02
CA THR A 339 18.63 2.34 26.60
C THR A 339 18.88 1.57 25.30
N ASP A 340 18.34 0.37 25.19
CA ASP A 340 18.34 -0.40 23.94
C ASP A 340 17.41 0.27 22.93
N VAL A 341 17.94 0.65 21.79
CA VAL A 341 17.15 1.19 20.67
C VAL A 341 17.00 0.16 19.55
N GLY A 342 17.86 -0.87 19.49
CA GLY A 342 17.87 -1.86 18.42
C GLY A 342 16.54 -2.61 18.32
N SER A 343 16.03 -3.11 19.45
CA SER A 343 14.74 -3.83 19.51
C SER A 343 13.50 -2.97 19.22
N HIS A 344 13.68 -1.67 18.99
CA HIS A 344 12.62 -0.73 18.64
C HIS A 344 12.72 -0.24 17.18
N LEU A 345 13.66 -0.78 16.40
CA LEU A 345 13.78 -0.54 14.98
C LEU A 345 13.02 -1.65 14.26
N THR A 346 12.02 -1.29 13.48
CA THR A 346 11.25 -2.21 12.64
C THR A 346 11.32 -1.74 11.19
N ILE A 347 11.64 -2.66 10.29
CA ILE A 347 11.57 -2.45 8.84
C ILE A 347 10.39 -3.30 8.36
N LEU A 348 9.43 -2.66 7.68
CA LEU A 348 8.33 -3.36 7.04
C LEU A 348 8.77 -3.79 5.65
N ASP A 349 8.69 -5.09 5.41
CA ASP A 349 9.05 -5.72 4.12
C ASP A 349 8.11 -5.24 2.99
N ASP A 350 8.54 -5.30 1.75
CA ASP A 350 7.72 -5.02 0.58
C ASP A 350 7.74 -6.21 -0.38
N GLY A 351 7.12 -7.30 0.07
CA GLY A 351 6.93 -8.49 -0.73
C GLY A 351 6.02 -8.32 -1.96
N PRO A 352 5.73 -9.41 -2.68
CA PRO A 352 5.14 -9.35 -3.99
C PRO A 352 3.63 -9.14 -3.91
N LEU A 353 3.10 -8.35 -4.84
CA LEU A 353 1.68 -8.02 -4.92
C LEU A 353 1.06 -8.52 -6.22
N ALA A 354 -0.11 -9.14 -6.09
CA ALA A 354 -0.95 -9.47 -7.25
C ALA A 354 -1.79 -8.26 -7.65
N ILE A 355 -1.76 -7.92 -8.94
CA ILE A 355 -2.54 -6.82 -9.51
C ILE A 355 -3.73 -7.35 -10.32
N ASN A 356 -4.79 -6.56 -10.32
CA ASN A 356 -6.06 -6.90 -10.98
C ASN A 356 -5.99 -6.61 -12.49
N ALA A 357 -5.08 -7.30 -13.17
CA ALA A 357 -4.89 -7.26 -14.62
C ALA A 357 -5.62 -8.42 -15.30
N SER A 358 -5.89 -8.28 -16.61
CA SER A 358 -6.57 -9.30 -17.40
C SER A 358 -5.75 -9.65 -18.63
N LEU A 359 -5.38 -10.93 -18.74
CA LEU A 359 -4.74 -11.55 -19.89
C LEU A 359 -5.77 -12.46 -20.57
N VAL A 360 -5.85 -12.37 -21.90
CA VAL A 360 -6.77 -13.18 -22.71
C VAL A 360 -6.02 -13.85 -23.85
N GLY A 361 -6.39 -15.10 -24.15
CA GLY A 361 -5.97 -15.83 -25.34
C GLY A 361 -7.16 -16.53 -25.98
N ALA A 362 -7.01 -16.92 -27.23
CA ALA A 362 -7.98 -17.75 -27.94
C ALA A 362 -7.27 -18.88 -28.67
N VAL A 363 -7.88 -20.05 -28.66
CA VAL A 363 -7.50 -21.22 -29.44
C VAL A 363 -8.74 -21.78 -30.12
N ASP A 364 -8.51 -22.56 -31.16
CA ASP A 364 -9.55 -23.11 -32.01
C ASP A 364 -9.39 -24.61 -32.15
N GLU A 365 -10.50 -25.34 -32.05
CA GLU A 365 -10.52 -26.78 -32.26
C GLU A 365 -10.31 -27.16 -33.73
N ASP A 366 -10.65 -26.27 -34.67
CA ASP A 366 -10.36 -26.41 -36.10
C ASP A 366 -8.85 -26.58 -36.38
N SER A 367 -8.02 -25.99 -35.50
CA SER A 367 -6.57 -26.08 -35.60
C SER A 367 -5.99 -27.41 -35.10
N LEU A 368 -6.83 -28.32 -34.57
CA LEU A 368 -6.39 -29.65 -34.16
C LEU A 368 -6.08 -30.53 -35.39
N PRO A 369 -5.10 -31.45 -35.27
CA PRO A 369 -4.75 -32.33 -36.37
C PRO A 369 -5.95 -33.19 -36.85
N GLY A 370 -6.37 -32.97 -38.10
CA GLY A 370 -7.47 -33.72 -38.73
C GLY A 370 -8.84 -33.08 -38.59
N ALA A 371 -8.95 -31.93 -37.89
CA ALA A 371 -10.20 -31.17 -37.76
C ALA A 371 -10.51 -30.34 -39.02
N LEU A 372 -9.49 -29.81 -39.72
CA LEU A 372 -9.66 -28.93 -40.88
C LEU A 372 -10.59 -29.48 -41.98
N ALA A 373 -11.76 -28.87 -42.14
CA ALA A 373 -12.64 -29.06 -43.30
C ALA A 373 -12.27 -28.11 -44.45
N PRO A 374 -12.50 -28.50 -45.73
CA PRO A 374 -12.48 -27.56 -46.85
C PRO A 374 -13.69 -26.62 -46.78
N GLY A 375 -13.58 -25.46 -46.13
CA GLY A 375 -14.66 -24.48 -46.14
C GLY A 375 -14.64 -23.39 -45.06
N GLU A 376 -13.91 -23.57 -43.96
CA GLU A 376 -13.87 -22.61 -42.86
C GLU A 376 -12.90 -21.44 -43.08
N VAL A 377 -13.21 -20.33 -42.41
CA VAL A 377 -12.39 -19.11 -42.37
C VAL A 377 -11.17 -19.39 -41.50
N ALA A 378 -10.07 -18.64 -41.66
CA ALA A 378 -8.84 -18.88 -40.91
C ALA A 378 -9.07 -18.93 -39.38
N ALA A 379 -9.02 -20.15 -38.85
CA ALA A 379 -9.18 -20.49 -37.43
C ALA A 379 -8.11 -19.81 -36.55
N ALA A 380 -8.45 -19.57 -35.28
CA ALA A 380 -7.42 -19.23 -34.30
C ALA A 380 -6.42 -20.41 -34.17
N PRO A 381 -5.14 -20.17 -33.85
CA PRO A 381 -4.18 -21.25 -33.72
C PRO A 381 -4.52 -22.17 -32.54
N ALA A 382 -4.09 -23.43 -32.57
CA ALA A 382 -4.15 -24.33 -31.42
C ALA A 382 -3.22 -23.92 -30.25
N THR A 383 -2.61 -22.72 -30.31
CA THR A 383 -1.70 -22.22 -29.28
C THR A 383 -1.96 -20.75 -28.95
N ALA A 384 -1.94 -20.41 -27.65
CA ALA A 384 -2.04 -19.03 -27.18
C ALA A 384 -0.83 -18.70 -26.30
N ASN A 385 -0.17 -17.58 -26.57
CA ASN A 385 1.06 -17.17 -25.89
C ASN A 385 0.87 -15.84 -25.16
N GLY A 386 1.59 -15.66 -24.06
CA GLY A 386 1.59 -14.39 -23.33
C GLY A 386 2.61 -14.36 -22.21
N ASN A 387 2.44 -13.44 -21.27
CA ASN A 387 3.33 -13.31 -20.13
C ASN A 387 2.56 -12.90 -18.87
N VAL A 388 2.69 -13.69 -17.79
CA VAL A 388 1.97 -13.48 -16.53
C VAL A 388 2.64 -12.47 -15.59
N SER A 389 3.84 -11.98 -15.89
CA SER A 389 4.49 -10.93 -15.09
C SER A 389 3.63 -9.68 -14.96
N ALA A 390 2.78 -9.39 -15.94
CA ALA A 390 1.82 -8.29 -15.88
C ALA A 390 0.69 -8.48 -14.86
N LEU A 391 0.60 -9.64 -14.20
CA LEU A 391 -0.32 -9.91 -13.09
C LEU A 391 0.30 -9.60 -11.71
N PHE A 392 1.57 -9.22 -11.66
CA PHE A 392 2.31 -9.07 -10.41
C PHE A 392 3.18 -7.80 -10.38
N VAL A 393 3.49 -7.36 -9.17
CA VAL A 393 4.53 -6.37 -8.86
C VAL A 393 5.48 -7.03 -7.87
N SER A 394 6.79 -6.88 -8.08
CA SER A 394 7.81 -7.55 -7.25
C SER A 394 7.95 -7.00 -5.84
N GLY A 395 7.42 -5.80 -5.60
CA GLY A 395 7.85 -5.01 -4.46
C GLY A 395 9.33 -4.65 -4.54
N ALA A 396 9.98 -4.45 -3.40
CA ALA A 396 11.37 -4.01 -3.30
C ALA A 396 12.37 -5.17 -3.54
N ASP A 397 11.88 -6.41 -3.59
CA ASP A 397 12.65 -7.66 -3.47
C ASP A 397 12.79 -8.42 -4.80
N ALA A 398 12.95 -7.69 -5.90
CA ALA A 398 13.13 -8.28 -7.22
C ALA A 398 14.40 -9.19 -7.29
N PRO A 399 14.40 -10.23 -8.16
CA PRO A 399 13.42 -10.54 -9.20
C PRO A 399 12.31 -11.49 -8.76
N LEU A 400 11.16 -11.40 -9.45
CA LEU A 400 10.12 -12.42 -9.37
C LEU A 400 10.51 -13.71 -10.10
N SER A 401 10.10 -14.81 -9.52
CA SER A 401 9.96 -16.14 -10.10
C SER A 401 8.48 -16.52 -10.15
N PHE A 402 8.09 -17.38 -11.09
CA PHE A 402 6.69 -17.74 -11.35
C PHE A 402 6.52 -19.25 -11.31
N SER A 403 5.44 -19.72 -10.67
CA SER A 403 5.14 -21.15 -10.56
C SER A 403 3.63 -21.41 -10.52
N PHE A 404 3.25 -22.68 -10.68
CA PHE A 404 1.89 -23.10 -10.39
C PHE A 404 1.71 -23.35 -8.89
N THR A 405 0.53 -23.00 -8.37
CA THR A 405 0.17 -23.25 -6.99
C THR A 405 0.09 -24.74 -6.68
N SER A 406 0.33 -25.12 -5.43
CA SER A 406 0.24 -26.51 -4.96
C SER A 406 -1.18 -27.13 -5.05
N SER A 407 -2.22 -26.30 -5.13
CA SER A 407 -3.62 -26.74 -5.24
C SER A 407 -4.22 -26.31 -6.57
N LEU A 408 -4.77 -27.27 -7.33
CA LEU A 408 -5.44 -27.04 -8.61
C LEU A 408 -6.98 -27.16 -8.50
N ALA A 409 -7.52 -27.02 -7.29
CA ALA A 409 -8.94 -27.26 -7.02
C ALA A 409 -9.87 -26.30 -7.80
N SER A 410 -9.42 -25.07 -8.08
CA SER A 410 -10.17 -24.12 -8.90
C SER A 410 -10.42 -24.63 -10.31
N LEU A 411 -9.43 -25.26 -10.94
CA LEU A 411 -9.57 -25.85 -12.29
C LEU A 411 -10.50 -27.07 -12.30
N THR A 412 -10.50 -27.86 -11.23
CA THR A 412 -11.46 -28.98 -11.10
C THR A 412 -12.89 -28.46 -10.90
N ALA A 413 -13.06 -27.33 -10.22
CA ALA A 413 -14.35 -26.69 -10.01
C ALA A 413 -14.95 -26.07 -11.29
N GLU A 414 -14.17 -25.89 -12.36
CA GLU A 414 -14.70 -25.48 -13.67
C GLU A 414 -15.52 -26.59 -14.37
N ASN A 415 -15.41 -27.85 -13.91
CA ASN A 415 -16.15 -29.00 -14.45
C ASN A 415 -15.98 -29.21 -15.97
N LEU A 416 -14.79 -28.90 -16.49
CA LEU A 416 -14.46 -29.15 -17.89
C LEU A 416 -14.37 -30.65 -18.17
N SER A 417 -14.75 -31.05 -19.39
CA SER A 417 -14.66 -32.42 -19.88
C SER A 417 -14.25 -32.46 -21.35
N SER A 418 -13.82 -33.64 -21.80
CA SER A 418 -13.53 -33.95 -23.20
C SER A 418 -14.02 -35.36 -23.48
N GLY A 419 -14.86 -35.52 -24.51
CA GLY A 419 -15.52 -36.79 -24.83
C GLY A 419 -16.41 -37.31 -23.70
N GLY A 420 -17.01 -36.40 -22.91
CA GLY A 420 -17.82 -36.70 -21.74
C GLY A 420 -17.04 -37.17 -20.51
N VAL A 421 -15.70 -37.17 -20.55
CA VAL A 421 -14.84 -37.54 -19.43
C VAL A 421 -14.26 -36.27 -18.78
N ALA A 422 -14.46 -36.13 -17.47
CA ALA A 422 -13.95 -34.98 -16.71
C ALA A 422 -12.42 -34.86 -16.79
N LEU A 423 -11.92 -33.61 -16.84
CA LEU A 423 -10.49 -33.35 -16.86
C LEU A 423 -9.84 -33.65 -15.50
N SER A 424 -8.59 -34.11 -15.57
CA SER A 424 -7.67 -34.24 -14.45
C SER A 424 -6.41 -33.41 -14.72
N TYR A 425 -5.87 -32.78 -13.69
CA TYR A 425 -4.77 -31.82 -13.83
C TYR A 425 -3.54 -32.26 -13.06
N ALA A 426 -2.37 -32.08 -13.65
CA ALA A 426 -1.09 -32.33 -12.99
C ALA A 426 -0.05 -31.30 -13.44
N VAL A 427 0.79 -30.88 -12.50
CA VAL A 427 1.95 -30.02 -12.77
C VAL A 427 3.22 -30.88 -12.77
N SER A 428 4.13 -30.58 -13.69
CA SER A 428 5.45 -31.20 -13.79
C SER A 428 6.50 -30.15 -14.11
N GLY A 429 7.78 -30.47 -13.88
CA GLY A 429 8.89 -29.55 -14.20
C GLY A 429 9.16 -28.46 -13.16
N VAL A 430 8.54 -28.52 -11.97
CA VAL A 430 8.76 -27.57 -10.87
C VAL A 430 10.25 -27.46 -10.53
N GLY A 431 10.78 -26.24 -10.55
CA GLY A 431 12.17 -25.93 -10.24
C GLY A 431 13.16 -26.32 -11.34
N SER A 432 12.67 -26.58 -12.56
CA SER A 432 13.50 -26.90 -13.73
C SER A 432 13.66 -25.74 -14.71
N GLY A 433 13.06 -24.58 -14.39
CA GLY A 433 13.04 -23.36 -15.21
C GLY A 433 11.84 -23.26 -16.14
N THR A 434 11.07 -24.33 -16.33
CA THR A 434 9.77 -24.28 -17.03
C THR A 434 8.84 -25.34 -16.44
N GLU A 435 7.75 -24.89 -15.86
CA GLU A 435 6.69 -25.76 -15.37
C GLU A 435 5.69 -26.06 -16.48
N THR A 436 5.01 -27.21 -16.38
CA THR A 436 3.96 -27.60 -17.33
C THR A 436 2.75 -28.13 -16.57
N LEU A 437 1.64 -27.41 -16.66
CA LEU A 437 0.31 -27.89 -16.29
C LEU A 437 -0.25 -28.72 -17.46
N THR A 438 -0.62 -29.96 -17.18
CA THR A 438 -1.23 -30.89 -18.16
C THR A 438 -2.64 -31.24 -17.74
N ALA A 439 -3.62 -31.02 -18.63
CA ALA A 439 -4.99 -31.47 -18.45
C ALA A 439 -5.25 -32.74 -19.27
N LYS A 440 -5.86 -33.76 -18.65
CA LYS A 440 -6.15 -35.05 -19.27
C LYS A 440 -7.57 -35.53 -19.07
N ALA A 441 -8.14 -36.14 -20.10
CA ALA A 441 -9.41 -36.87 -20.05
C ALA A 441 -9.16 -38.34 -20.45
N GLY A 442 -9.50 -39.28 -19.57
CA GLY A 442 -9.36 -40.72 -19.88
C GLY A 442 -7.93 -41.19 -20.22
N GLY A 443 -6.91 -40.41 -19.87
CA GLY A 443 -5.50 -40.66 -20.21
C GLY A 443 -4.96 -39.87 -21.40
N THR A 444 -5.83 -39.29 -22.23
CA THR A 444 -5.49 -38.42 -23.36
C THR A 444 -5.19 -37.02 -22.85
N THR A 445 -4.11 -36.39 -23.34
CA THR A 445 -3.84 -34.97 -23.07
C THR A 445 -4.79 -34.12 -23.90
N VAL A 446 -5.50 -33.21 -23.23
CA VAL A 446 -6.46 -32.29 -23.85
C VAL A 446 -5.84 -30.93 -24.07
N PHE A 447 -5.08 -30.42 -23.09
CA PHE A 447 -4.26 -29.23 -23.27
C PHE A 447 -3.07 -29.22 -22.32
N THR A 448 -2.10 -28.36 -22.65
CA THR A 448 -0.97 -28.04 -21.80
C THR A 448 -0.80 -26.53 -21.66
N LEU A 449 -0.33 -26.08 -20.48
CA LEU A 449 0.14 -24.72 -20.25
C LEU A 449 1.57 -24.79 -19.72
N THR A 450 2.53 -24.32 -20.51
CA THR A 450 3.91 -24.15 -20.06
C THR A 450 4.08 -22.77 -19.44
N LEU A 451 4.89 -22.67 -18.39
CA LEU A 451 5.19 -21.44 -17.68
C LEU A 451 6.70 -21.35 -17.43
N ASN A 452 7.36 -20.33 -17.98
CA ASN A 452 8.77 -20.08 -17.73
C ASN A 452 8.96 -19.40 -16.36
N GLU A 453 9.69 -20.07 -15.47
CA GLU A 453 9.79 -19.67 -14.06
C GLU A 453 10.50 -18.32 -13.86
N THR A 454 11.35 -17.88 -14.79
CA THR A 454 12.10 -16.62 -14.66
C THR A 454 11.42 -15.45 -15.35
N THR A 455 10.82 -15.68 -16.52
CA THR A 455 10.29 -14.60 -17.36
C THR A 455 8.79 -14.42 -17.23
N GLY A 456 8.08 -15.42 -16.70
CA GLY A 456 6.61 -15.45 -16.69
C GLY A 456 5.98 -15.69 -18.06
N ALA A 457 6.77 -15.96 -19.10
CA ALA A 457 6.25 -16.31 -20.41
C ALA A 457 5.47 -17.63 -20.35
N TYR A 458 4.28 -17.67 -20.95
CA TYR A 458 3.46 -18.86 -21.01
C TYR A 458 3.08 -19.23 -22.44
N THR A 459 2.89 -20.53 -22.67
CA THR A 459 2.29 -21.07 -23.89
C THR A 459 1.21 -22.08 -23.52
N PHE A 460 -0.03 -21.76 -23.86
CA PHE A 460 -1.15 -22.70 -23.86
C PHE A 460 -1.17 -23.43 -25.21
N THR A 461 -1.36 -24.75 -25.18
CA THR A 461 -1.51 -25.60 -26.37
C THR A 461 -2.75 -26.47 -26.20
N LEU A 462 -3.65 -26.44 -27.18
CA LEU A 462 -4.79 -27.34 -27.28
C LEU A 462 -4.37 -28.59 -28.06
N ASP A 463 -4.55 -29.76 -27.45
CA ASP A 463 -4.13 -31.06 -27.99
C ASP A 463 -5.33 -31.96 -28.36
N ALA A 464 -6.51 -31.73 -27.77
CA ALA A 464 -7.77 -32.40 -28.10
C ALA A 464 -8.98 -31.48 -27.85
N HIS A 465 -10.14 -31.83 -28.41
CA HIS A 465 -11.40 -31.09 -28.23
C HIS A 465 -11.86 -31.06 -26.78
N LEU A 466 -12.59 -30.01 -26.41
CA LEU A 466 -13.30 -29.89 -25.15
C LEU A 466 -14.80 -30.02 -25.39
N ASP A 467 -15.55 -30.51 -24.41
CA ASP A 467 -17.00 -30.56 -24.55
C ASP A 467 -17.60 -29.16 -24.30
N HIS A 468 -18.23 -28.58 -25.32
CA HIS A 468 -18.86 -27.27 -25.24
C HIS A 468 -20.29 -27.34 -24.67
N PRO A 469 -20.79 -26.24 -24.07
CA PRO A 469 -22.20 -26.14 -23.70
C PRO A 469 -23.11 -26.36 -24.90
N ALA A 470 -24.30 -26.95 -24.67
CA ALA A 470 -25.26 -27.16 -25.73
C ALA A 470 -25.69 -25.83 -26.38
N GLY A 471 -25.21 -25.60 -27.60
CA GLY A 471 -25.60 -24.55 -28.52
C GLY A 471 -25.24 -25.06 -29.90
N GLY A 472 -26.08 -24.86 -30.92
CA GLY A 472 -25.66 -25.22 -32.28
C GLY A 472 -24.67 -24.16 -32.79
N GLY A 473 -23.64 -24.57 -33.52
CA GLY A 473 -22.66 -23.65 -34.12
C GLY A 473 -21.33 -23.59 -33.37
N GLU A 474 -20.40 -22.76 -33.86
CA GLU A 474 -19.12 -22.46 -33.22
C GLU A 474 -19.37 -21.69 -31.90
N ASN A 475 -19.46 -22.40 -30.78
CA ASN A 475 -19.60 -21.80 -29.46
C ASN A 475 -18.23 -21.52 -28.84
N ASN A 476 -18.24 -20.82 -27.70
CA ASN A 476 -17.01 -20.52 -26.97
C ASN A 476 -17.08 -21.07 -25.55
N LEU A 477 -16.00 -21.71 -25.13
CA LEU A 477 -15.73 -22.14 -23.76
C LEU A 477 -14.54 -21.35 -23.21
N VAL A 478 -14.64 -20.81 -21.99
CA VAL A 478 -13.57 -20.00 -21.39
C VAL A 478 -12.97 -20.73 -20.19
N ILE A 479 -11.65 -20.89 -20.19
CA ILE A 479 -10.87 -21.53 -19.11
C ILE A 479 -10.17 -20.45 -18.27
N GLY A 480 -10.34 -20.49 -16.94
CA GLY A 480 -9.74 -19.56 -16.00
C GLY A 480 -8.46 -20.10 -15.35
N LEU A 481 -7.30 -19.65 -15.84
CA LEU A 481 -5.99 -20.17 -15.40
C LEU A 481 -5.28 -19.29 -14.38
N GLY A 482 -5.75 -18.07 -14.12
CA GLY A 482 -5.06 -17.10 -13.24
C GLY A 482 -4.90 -17.62 -11.80
N SER A 483 -5.95 -18.23 -11.24
CA SER A 483 -6.00 -18.65 -9.83
C SER A 483 -4.99 -19.75 -9.43
N VAL A 484 -4.36 -20.40 -10.41
CA VAL A 484 -3.35 -21.44 -10.16
C VAL A 484 -1.93 -20.94 -10.41
N ILE A 485 -1.73 -19.64 -10.65
CA ILE A 485 -0.42 -19.05 -10.92
C ILE A 485 -0.02 -18.17 -9.73
N GLN A 486 1.20 -18.35 -9.26
CA GLN A 486 1.79 -17.53 -8.20
C GLN A 486 3.12 -16.93 -8.66
N ALA A 487 3.49 -15.82 -8.03
CA ALA A 487 4.82 -15.24 -8.13
C ALA A 487 5.49 -15.28 -6.75
N THR A 488 6.80 -15.49 -6.76
CA THR A 488 7.67 -15.54 -5.59
C THR A 488 8.88 -14.66 -5.84
N ASP A 489 9.21 -13.74 -4.96
CA ASP A 489 10.34 -12.82 -5.11
C ASP A 489 11.67 -13.42 -4.59
N ALA A 490 12.67 -12.57 -4.29
CA ALA A 490 14.02 -13.01 -3.98
C ALA A 490 14.19 -13.59 -2.57
N ASP A 491 13.42 -13.13 -1.60
CA ASP A 491 13.45 -13.61 -0.21
C ASP A 491 12.53 -14.81 0.04
N GLY A 492 11.57 -15.05 -0.86
CA GLY A 492 10.72 -16.23 -0.87
C GLY A 492 9.25 -15.94 -0.58
N ASP A 493 8.88 -14.68 -0.37
CA ASP A 493 7.51 -14.25 -0.27
C ASP A 493 6.73 -14.57 -1.53
N SER A 494 5.46 -14.95 -1.38
CA SER A 494 4.67 -15.49 -2.47
C SER A 494 3.24 -14.99 -2.48
N VAL A 495 2.76 -14.63 -3.67
CA VAL A 495 1.38 -14.18 -3.89
C VAL A 495 0.75 -14.90 -5.07
N VAL A 496 -0.51 -15.32 -4.91
CA VAL A 496 -1.32 -15.91 -5.99
C VAL A 496 -1.97 -14.81 -6.81
N ALA A 497 -2.05 -14.95 -8.13
CA ALA A 497 -2.69 -13.97 -8.99
C ALA A 497 -4.17 -13.74 -8.58
N THR A 498 -4.53 -12.47 -8.44
CA THR A 498 -5.91 -12.01 -8.24
C THR A 498 -6.57 -11.57 -9.55
N GLY A 499 -5.76 -11.20 -10.54
CA GLY A 499 -6.19 -10.95 -11.92
C GLY A 499 -6.57 -12.23 -12.67
N SER A 500 -6.97 -12.06 -13.94
CA SER A 500 -7.43 -13.17 -14.78
C SER A 500 -6.42 -13.51 -15.88
N LEU A 501 -6.17 -14.81 -16.07
CA LEU A 501 -5.69 -15.37 -17.33
C LEU A 501 -6.80 -16.24 -17.90
N ALA A 502 -7.42 -15.81 -18.99
CA ALA A 502 -8.55 -16.49 -19.61
C ALA A 502 -8.19 -16.99 -21.01
N ILE A 503 -8.41 -18.28 -21.28
CA ILE A 503 -8.24 -18.88 -22.61
C ILE A 503 -9.62 -19.23 -23.16
N THR A 504 -9.99 -18.62 -24.28
CA THR A 504 -11.20 -18.95 -25.02
C THR A 504 -10.90 -20.09 -25.97
N VAL A 505 -11.60 -21.20 -25.83
CA VAL A 505 -11.61 -22.32 -26.76
C VAL A 505 -12.83 -22.14 -27.65
N ILE A 506 -12.61 -22.07 -28.95
CA ILE A 506 -13.66 -21.98 -29.96
C ILE A 506 -13.98 -23.41 -30.41
N ASP A 507 -15.28 -23.73 -30.37
CA ASP A 507 -15.87 -25.01 -30.76
C ASP A 507 -15.74 -25.22 -32.28
N ASP A 508 -15.56 -26.46 -32.68
CA ASP A 508 -15.65 -26.88 -34.09
C ASP A 508 -17.11 -27.26 -34.41
N ILE A 509 -17.46 -27.32 -35.69
CA ILE A 509 -18.77 -27.78 -36.15
C ILE A 509 -18.67 -28.83 -37.26
N PRO A 510 -19.57 -29.83 -37.28
CA PRO A 510 -19.64 -30.75 -38.41
C PRO A 510 -19.93 -30.05 -39.74
N VAL A 511 -19.10 -30.31 -40.76
CA VAL A 511 -19.25 -29.72 -42.10
C VAL A 511 -19.74 -30.75 -43.11
N ALA A 512 -20.81 -30.42 -43.84
CA ALA A 512 -21.27 -31.25 -44.96
C ALA A 512 -20.29 -31.17 -46.15
N THR A 513 -19.98 -32.31 -46.77
CA THR A 513 -19.09 -32.39 -47.92
C THR A 513 -19.86 -32.30 -49.24
N ALA A 514 -19.16 -31.98 -50.33
CA ALA A 514 -19.73 -32.05 -51.69
C ALA A 514 -19.80 -33.49 -52.25
N THR A 515 -19.56 -34.51 -51.42
CA THR A 515 -19.59 -35.91 -51.84
C THR A 515 -21.00 -36.32 -52.22
N VAL A 516 -21.15 -36.97 -53.38
CA VAL A 516 -22.41 -37.56 -53.81
C VAL A 516 -22.32 -39.06 -53.63
N LEU A 517 -23.21 -39.62 -52.82
CA LEU A 517 -23.38 -41.07 -52.67
C LEU A 517 -24.52 -41.52 -53.59
N THR A 518 -24.30 -42.57 -54.39
CA THR A 518 -25.29 -43.12 -55.32
C THR A 518 -25.56 -44.59 -55.02
N GLY A 519 -26.82 -45.01 -55.18
CA GLY A 519 -27.24 -46.42 -55.16
C GLY A 519 -28.25 -46.68 -56.27
N THR A 520 -28.22 -47.87 -56.85
CA THR A 520 -29.15 -48.30 -57.91
C THR A 520 -29.95 -49.50 -57.44
N VAL A 521 -31.26 -49.47 -57.66
CA VAL A 521 -32.16 -50.60 -57.42
C VAL A 521 -33.00 -50.86 -58.67
N ASP A 522 -33.54 -52.07 -58.77
CA ASP A 522 -34.38 -52.49 -59.90
C ASP A 522 -35.73 -53.05 -59.43
N GLU A 523 -36.81 -52.61 -60.06
CA GLU A 523 -38.16 -53.12 -59.80
C GLU A 523 -38.33 -54.55 -60.34
N ASP A 524 -37.59 -54.95 -61.37
CA ASP A 524 -37.60 -56.32 -61.92
C ASP A 524 -37.06 -57.35 -60.91
N SER A 525 -36.37 -56.88 -59.87
CA SER A 525 -35.88 -57.71 -58.76
C SER A 525 -36.90 -57.87 -57.63
N LEU A 526 -38.11 -57.30 -57.74
CA LEU A 526 -39.18 -57.50 -56.76
C LEU A 526 -39.80 -58.91 -56.90
N PRO A 527 -40.27 -59.52 -55.78
CA PRO A 527 -40.94 -60.82 -55.83
C PRO A 527 -42.17 -60.81 -56.73
N GLY A 528 -42.18 -61.66 -57.77
CA GLY A 528 -43.30 -61.78 -58.72
C GLY A 528 -43.23 -60.86 -59.93
N ALA A 529 -42.14 -60.11 -60.10
CA ALA A 529 -41.85 -59.38 -61.34
C ALA A 529 -41.69 -60.35 -62.53
N LEU A 530 -41.95 -59.85 -63.75
CA LEU A 530 -41.70 -60.60 -64.98
C LEU A 530 -40.17 -60.74 -65.20
N ALA A 531 -39.75 -61.75 -65.97
CA ALA A 531 -38.32 -61.97 -66.21
C ALA A 531 -37.67 -60.69 -66.78
N PRO A 532 -36.46 -60.31 -66.30
CA PRO A 532 -35.83 -59.05 -66.66
C PRO A 532 -35.78 -58.87 -68.17
N GLY A 533 -36.16 -57.67 -68.64
CA GLY A 533 -35.97 -57.30 -70.05
C GLY A 533 -34.51 -57.08 -70.44
N GLU A 534 -33.61 -57.11 -69.46
CA GLU A 534 -32.21 -56.74 -69.55
C GLU A 534 -31.25 -57.84 -69.05
N VAL A 535 -29.97 -57.77 -69.47
CA VAL A 535 -29.01 -58.89 -69.37
C VAL A 535 -28.45 -59.10 -67.96
N ALA A 536 -28.73 -58.21 -67.00
CA ALA A 536 -28.51 -58.41 -65.57
C ALA A 536 -29.24 -57.31 -64.77
N ALA A 537 -30.36 -57.65 -64.14
CA ALA A 537 -31.11 -56.71 -63.28
C ALA A 537 -30.29 -56.27 -62.07
N ALA A 538 -30.43 -55.01 -61.66
CA ALA A 538 -29.85 -54.53 -60.40
C ALA A 538 -30.63 -55.14 -59.20
N PRO A 539 -30.08 -55.19 -57.99
CA PRO A 539 -30.81 -55.74 -56.84
C PRO A 539 -32.02 -54.87 -56.46
N ALA A 540 -33.00 -55.43 -55.74
CA ALA A 540 -34.11 -54.65 -55.16
C ALA A 540 -33.69 -53.79 -53.93
N SER A 541 -32.41 -53.82 -53.55
CA SER A 541 -31.88 -53.14 -52.36
C SER A 541 -30.48 -52.58 -52.64
N ALA A 542 -30.20 -51.36 -52.16
CA ALA A 542 -28.88 -50.76 -52.17
C ALA A 542 -28.40 -50.50 -50.72
N HIS A 543 -27.09 -50.53 -50.51
CA HIS A 543 -26.46 -50.33 -49.20
C HIS A 543 -25.31 -49.33 -49.32
N GLY A 544 -25.06 -48.55 -48.27
CA GLY A 544 -23.98 -47.58 -48.24
C GLY A 544 -23.71 -47.05 -46.83
N ASN A 545 -22.71 -46.16 -46.70
CA ASN A 545 -22.41 -45.45 -45.46
C ASN A 545 -22.40 -43.95 -45.73
N VAL A 546 -23.18 -43.20 -44.95
CA VAL A 546 -23.36 -41.74 -45.10
C VAL A 546 -22.23 -40.93 -44.46
N SER A 547 -21.28 -41.56 -43.76
CA SER A 547 -20.19 -40.85 -43.08
C SER A 547 -19.35 -39.98 -44.02
N ALA A 548 -19.18 -40.39 -45.28
CA ALA A 548 -18.44 -39.61 -46.29
C ALA A 548 -19.14 -38.30 -46.70
N LEU A 549 -20.42 -38.12 -46.34
CA LEU A 549 -21.16 -36.88 -46.57
C LEU A 549 -20.80 -35.78 -45.58
N PHE A 550 -20.04 -36.08 -44.54
CA PHE A 550 -19.72 -35.13 -43.46
C PHE A 550 -18.23 -35.22 -43.09
N PHE A 551 -17.62 -34.09 -42.78
CA PHE A 551 -16.43 -34.01 -41.95
C PHE A 551 -16.88 -33.81 -40.51
N ALA A 552 -16.31 -34.60 -39.61
CA ALA A 552 -16.69 -34.58 -38.20
C ALA A 552 -16.09 -33.39 -37.44
N GLY A 553 -15.02 -32.79 -37.99
CA GLY A 553 -14.19 -31.88 -37.22
C GLY A 553 -13.38 -32.60 -36.14
N ALA A 554 -13.05 -31.89 -35.08
CA ALA A 554 -12.44 -32.37 -33.84
C ALA A 554 -13.43 -33.24 -33.01
N ASP A 555 -14.74 -33.00 -33.19
CA ASP A 555 -15.83 -33.70 -32.52
C ASP A 555 -16.13 -35.07 -33.15
N THR A 556 -15.52 -36.12 -32.60
CA THR A 556 -15.77 -37.49 -33.04
C THR A 556 -16.27 -38.38 -31.90
N PRO A 557 -17.25 -39.28 -32.15
CA PRO A 557 -17.88 -39.59 -33.44
C PRO A 557 -19.14 -38.75 -33.76
N LEU A 558 -19.43 -38.58 -35.05
CA LEU A 558 -20.69 -37.99 -35.51
C LEU A 558 -21.92 -38.83 -35.16
N HIS A 559 -23.01 -38.13 -34.84
CA HIS A 559 -24.36 -38.70 -34.76
C HIS A 559 -25.18 -38.35 -36.01
N TYR A 560 -25.80 -39.36 -36.63
CA TYR A 560 -26.57 -39.21 -37.86
C TYR A 560 -28.06 -39.37 -37.59
N SER A 561 -28.88 -38.52 -38.22
CA SER A 561 -30.35 -38.61 -38.22
C SER A 561 -30.91 -38.09 -39.54
N PHE A 562 -32.14 -38.50 -39.89
CA PHE A 562 -32.87 -37.90 -40.99
C PHE A 562 -33.30 -36.48 -40.63
N SER A 563 -33.31 -35.58 -41.62
CA SER A 563 -33.83 -34.23 -41.45
C SER A 563 -35.29 -34.26 -40.99
N SER A 564 -35.67 -33.35 -40.09
CA SER A 564 -37.02 -33.26 -39.51
C SER A 564 -38.14 -32.95 -40.51
N GLY A 565 -37.82 -32.60 -41.76
CA GLY A 565 -38.77 -32.38 -42.84
C GLY A 565 -38.55 -33.31 -44.03
N THR A 566 -39.64 -33.84 -44.59
CA THR A 566 -39.64 -34.68 -45.82
C THR A 566 -40.11 -33.93 -47.06
N SER A 567 -40.27 -32.60 -46.98
CA SER A 567 -40.80 -31.76 -48.05
C SER A 567 -39.97 -31.80 -49.34
N SER A 568 -38.65 -31.91 -49.23
CA SER A 568 -37.74 -32.07 -50.37
C SER A 568 -37.96 -33.40 -51.11
N LEU A 569 -38.38 -34.46 -50.41
CA LEU A 569 -38.72 -35.75 -51.01
C LEU A 569 -40.08 -35.67 -51.71
N THR A 570 -41.09 -35.07 -51.06
CA THR A 570 -42.41 -34.85 -51.70
C THR A 570 -42.32 -33.99 -52.95
N ALA A 571 -41.42 -33.00 -52.96
CA ALA A 571 -41.19 -32.13 -54.12
C ALA A 571 -40.65 -32.88 -55.36
N GLN A 572 -40.10 -34.09 -55.21
CA GLN A 572 -39.67 -34.90 -56.35
C GLN A 572 -40.85 -35.47 -57.16
N GLY A 573 -42.08 -35.42 -56.64
CA GLY A 573 -43.29 -35.80 -57.37
C GLY A 573 -43.38 -37.29 -57.73
N LEU A 574 -42.70 -38.15 -56.96
CA LEU A 574 -42.70 -39.60 -57.19
C LEU A 574 -44.09 -40.20 -56.93
N THR A 575 -44.47 -41.19 -57.74
CA THR A 575 -45.74 -41.92 -57.62
C THR A 575 -45.53 -43.42 -57.72
N SER A 576 -46.34 -44.22 -57.03
CA SER A 576 -46.46 -45.67 -57.25
C SER A 576 -47.89 -46.00 -57.68
N GLY A 577 -48.06 -46.68 -58.81
CA GLY A 577 -49.38 -46.96 -59.38
C GLY A 577 -50.21 -45.70 -59.68
N GLY A 578 -49.57 -44.57 -59.95
CA GLY A 578 -50.22 -43.27 -60.16
C GLY A 578 -50.66 -42.53 -58.88
N VAL A 579 -50.38 -43.09 -57.70
CA VAL A 579 -50.64 -42.45 -56.40
C VAL A 579 -49.34 -41.84 -55.87
N ALA A 580 -49.39 -40.58 -55.43
CA ALA A 580 -48.21 -39.87 -54.91
C ALA A 580 -47.65 -40.53 -53.63
N LEU A 581 -46.32 -40.48 -53.47
CA LEU A 581 -45.65 -40.97 -52.27
C LEU A 581 -45.83 -40.01 -51.09
N THR A 582 -46.02 -40.57 -49.91
CA THR A 582 -45.95 -39.89 -48.62
C THR A 582 -44.83 -40.50 -47.79
N TYR A 583 -44.09 -39.66 -47.06
CA TYR A 583 -42.86 -40.04 -46.38
C TYR A 583 -42.99 -39.85 -44.87
N ALA A 584 -42.55 -40.82 -44.09
CA ALA A 584 -42.48 -40.74 -42.64
C ALA A 584 -41.16 -41.32 -42.13
N VAL A 585 -40.57 -40.66 -41.13
CA VAL A 585 -39.42 -41.20 -40.40
C VAL A 585 -39.90 -41.74 -39.06
N THR A 586 -39.54 -42.97 -38.75
CA THR A 586 -39.85 -43.62 -37.46
C THR A 586 -38.57 -44.07 -36.78
N ILE A 587 -38.53 -43.99 -35.45
CA ILE A 587 -37.39 -44.46 -34.66
C ILE A 587 -37.81 -45.69 -33.86
N ALA A 588 -37.14 -46.82 -34.07
CA ALA A 588 -37.37 -48.06 -33.34
C ALA A 588 -36.04 -48.69 -32.93
N GLY A 589 -35.84 -48.91 -31.62
CA GLY A 589 -34.61 -49.53 -31.11
C GLY A 589 -33.33 -48.78 -31.42
N GLY A 590 -33.39 -47.45 -31.60
CA GLY A 590 -32.23 -46.62 -31.97
C GLY A 590 -31.91 -46.60 -33.47
N VAL A 591 -32.73 -47.25 -34.30
CA VAL A 591 -32.64 -47.18 -35.77
C VAL A 591 -33.72 -46.24 -36.28
N GLU A 592 -33.32 -45.25 -37.08
CA GLU A 592 -34.26 -44.43 -37.84
C GLU A 592 -34.58 -45.13 -39.16
N THR A 593 -35.85 -45.14 -39.56
CA THR A 593 -36.30 -45.71 -40.83
C THR A 593 -37.18 -44.69 -41.55
N LEU A 594 -36.79 -44.34 -42.77
CA LEU A 594 -37.62 -43.55 -43.68
C LEU A 594 -38.50 -44.51 -44.47
N THR A 595 -39.82 -44.38 -44.34
CA THR A 595 -40.80 -45.18 -45.10
C THR A 595 -41.53 -44.31 -46.10
N ALA A 596 -41.56 -44.74 -47.36
CA ALA A 596 -42.41 -44.16 -48.40
C ALA A 596 -43.65 -45.01 -48.63
N THR A 597 -44.84 -44.41 -48.62
CA THR A 597 -46.11 -45.11 -48.86
C THR A 597 -46.96 -44.47 -49.95
N ALA A 598 -47.67 -45.29 -50.72
CA ALA A 598 -48.64 -44.86 -51.73
C ALA A 598 -49.99 -45.52 -51.42
N GLY A 599 -51.03 -44.71 -51.19
CA GLY A 599 -52.37 -45.23 -50.88
C GLY A 599 -52.44 -46.13 -49.64
N GLY A 600 -51.51 -45.97 -48.69
CA GLY A 600 -51.41 -46.79 -47.48
C GLY A 600 -50.51 -48.03 -47.60
N THR A 601 -49.96 -48.31 -48.78
CA THR A 601 -49.04 -49.43 -49.02
C THR A 601 -47.59 -48.94 -49.02
N THR A 602 -46.69 -49.63 -48.31
CA THR A 602 -45.25 -49.34 -48.35
C THR A 602 -44.68 -49.60 -49.74
N VAL A 603 -43.96 -48.61 -50.27
CA VAL A 603 -43.26 -48.68 -51.55
C VAL A 603 -41.79 -49.00 -51.34
N PHE A 604 -41.12 -48.28 -50.43
CA PHE A 604 -39.74 -48.59 -50.01
C PHE A 604 -39.46 -48.11 -48.59
N THR A 605 -38.35 -48.60 -48.03
CA THR A 605 -37.77 -48.16 -46.76
C THR A 605 -36.29 -47.86 -46.93
N LEU A 606 -35.77 -46.88 -46.19
CA LEU A 606 -34.33 -46.59 -46.04
C LEU A 606 -33.94 -46.62 -44.57
#